data_AF-D3BUG2-F1
#
_entry.id   AF-D3BUG2-F1
#
_cell.length_a   1.000
_cell.length_b   1.000
_cell.length_c   1.000
_cell.angle_alpha   90.00
_cell.angle_beta   90.00
_cell.angle_gamma   90.00
#
_symmetry.space_group_name_H-M   'P 1'
#
loop_
_entity.id
_entity.type
_entity.pdbx_description
1 polymer ?
#
loop_
_entity_poly.entity_id
_entity_poly.type
_entity_poly.pdbx_seq_one_letter_code
_entity_poly.pdbx_strand_id
1 'polypeptide(L)'
;MNRKYIKNEIIYLGRIRLNFNILDSTINQINFESVCSCPSYFITTIMAQRLTYRRRLSYRTESNKVRMYRLGGKEVVETNLSFFLLLYSVKTPGGKLVYQYVGKRGQIPKCGECGVEIAGIKAMRPIELKNAPRCQRTTARAYGSSKCHKCVRTRIIRAFLIEEQKTAKLVYKKQQKEKKGSK
;
A
#
# COMPACT_ATOMS: atom_id res chain seq x y z
N MET A 1 -7.46 -5.30 -40.22
CA MET A 1 -6.80 -4.65 -41.37
C MET A 1 -6.66 -3.17 -41.06
N ASN A 2 -5.46 -2.65 -41.32
CA ASN A 2 -5.08 -1.26 -41.65
C ASN A 2 -5.71 -0.08 -40.86
N ARG A 3 -4.91 0.68 -40.09
CA ARG A 3 -4.01 1.78 -40.52
C ARG A 3 -4.82 3.03 -40.85
N LYS A 4 -4.61 4.13 -40.09
CA LYS A 4 -4.21 5.47 -40.55
C LYS A 4 -4.83 6.65 -39.77
N TYR A 5 -3.90 7.45 -39.24
CA TYR A 5 -3.89 8.92 -39.09
C TYR A 5 -5.05 9.66 -38.41
N ILE A 6 -4.71 10.42 -37.36
CA ILE A 6 -5.08 11.84 -37.29
C ILE A 6 -3.84 12.66 -36.92
N LYS A 7 -3.49 13.57 -37.82
CA LYS A 7 -2.52 14.66 -37.71
C LYS A 7 -3.27 15.94 -37.29
N ASN A 8 -2.50 16.93 -36.81
CA ASN A 8 -2.81 18.37 -36.66
C ASN A 8 -3.44 18.74 -35.30
N GLU A 9 -2.72 19.47 -34.43
CA GLU A 9 -2.62 20.95 -34.38
C GLU A 9 -4.01 21.60 -34.27
N ILE A 10 -4.32 22.42 -33.25
CA ILE A 10 -4.19 23.89 -33.33
C ILE A 10 -4.67 24.52 -32.00
N ILE A 11 -3.86 25.44 -31.43
CA ILE A 11 -4.17 26.77 -30.82
C ILE A 11 -5.12 26.79 -29.58
N TYR A 12 -4.77 27.36 -28.42
CA TYR A 12 -4.77 28.81 -28.15
C TYR A 12 -3.76 29.28 -27.08
N LEU A 13 -3.15 30.40 -27.44
CA LEU A 13 -2.24 31.26 -26.69
C LEU A 13 -2.95 31.96 -25.52
N GLY A 14 -2.32 31.95 -24.34
CA GLY A 14 -2.44 33.01 -23.33
C GLY A 14 -1.06 33.67 -23.18
N ARG A 15 -0.74 34.70 -23.98
CA ARG A 15 -0.92 36.12 -23.65
C ARG A 15 -0.05 36.60 -22.48
N ILE A 16 1.23 36.86 -22.77
CA ILE A 16 1.92 38.02 -22.18
C ILE A 16 2.54 38.82 -23.33
N ARG A 17 2.15 40.08 -23.35
CA ARG A 17 2.41 41.11 -24.34
C ARG A 17 3.62 41.88 -23.83
N LEU A 18 4.75 41.84 -24.53
CA LEU A 18 5.74 42.92 -24.44
C LEU A 18 6.05 43.39 -25.85
N ASN A 19 5.91 44.70 -26.00
CA ASN A 19 5.87 45.43 -27.25
C ASN A 19 7.17 45.29 -28.04
N PHE A 20 6.99 45.12 -29.34
CA PHE A 20 7.97 45.37 -30.38
C PHE A 20 8.47 46.82 -30.31
N ASN A 21 9.78 47.00 -30.51
CA ASN A 21 10.29 48.11 -31.31
C ASN A 21 11.37 47.53 -32.24
N ILE A 22 11.13 47.75 -33.53
CA ILE A 22 11.92 47.35 -34.69
C ILE A 22 12.97 48.45 -34.93
N LEU A 23 14.19 48.03 -35.28
CA LEU A 23 15.16 48.73 -36.15
C LEU A 23 16.27 47.69 -36.41
N ASP A 24 16.13 46.90 -37.47
CA ASP A 24 16.58 47.17 -38.85
C ASP A 24 18.02 46.72 -39.11
N SER A 25 18.18 46.12 -40.28
CA SER A 25 19.43 45.85 -41.00
C SER A 25 20.41 44.85 -40.36
N THR A 26 20.37 43.59 -40.81
CA THR A 26 21.38 43.02 -41.73
C THR A 26 21.14 41.51 -41.87
N ILE A 27 20.24 41.14 -42.79
CA ILE A 27 20.44 39.92 -43.57
C ILE A 27 21.46 40.31 -44.63
N ASN A 28 22.66 39.74 -44.56
CA ASN A 28 23.41 39.16 -45.70
C ASN A 28 24.88 38.97 -45.36
N GLN A 29 25.38 37.78 -45.73
CA GLN A 29 26.79 37.39 -45.84
C GLN A 29 27.51 37.03 -44.53
N ILE A 30 27.30 35.79 -44.05
CA ILE A 30 28.43 34.98 -43.60
C ILE A 30 28.26 33.56 -44.15
N ASN A 31 28.80 33.38 -45.35
CA ASN A 31 29.72 32.31 -45.73
C ASN A 31 29.40 30.88 -45.26
N PHE A 32 29.01 30.12 -46.29
CA PHE A 32 29.36 28.73 -46.52
C PHE A 32 30.77 28.38 -46.00
N GLU A 33 30.89 27.15 -45.48
CA GLU A 33 32.12 26.41 -45.16
C GLU A 33 33.01 26.99 -44.05
N SER A 34 32.94 26.40 -42.86
CA SER A 34 34.08 25.64 -42.31
C SER A 34 33.86 25.19 -40.87
N VAL A 35 34.30 23.96 -40.62
CA VAL A 35 34.56 23.32 -39.32
C VAL A 35 33.34 22.87 -38.50
N CYS A 36 32.84 21.70 -38.91
CA CYS A 36 32.30 20.69 -38.01
C CYS A 36 33.20 20.52 -36.77
N SER A 37 32.84 21.17 -35.68
CA SER A 37 33.25 20.79 -34.33
C SER A 37 32.02 20.83 -33.44
N CYS A 38 31.03 20.00 -33.80
CA CYS A 38 30.16 19.46 -32.77
C CYS A 38 31.07 18.60 -31.89
N PRO A 39 31.40 18.96 -30.63
CA PRO A 39 31.83 17.95 -29.69
C PRO A 39 30.71 16.93 -29.67
N SER A 40 31.00 15.79 -30.29
CA SER A 40 30.14 14.63 -30.35
C SER A 40 29.55 14.45 -28.97
N TYR A 41 28.24 14.61 -28.87
CA TYR A 41 27.44 14.22 -27.73
C TYR A 41 27.59 12.71 -27.56
N PHE A 42 28.73 12.26 -27.06
CA PHE A 42 28.94 10.95 -26.49
C PHE A 42 28.17 10.93 -25.17
N ILE A 43 26.85 10.99 -25.28
CA ILE A 43 25.99 10.40 -24.26
C ILE A 43 26.27 8.91 -24.41
N THR A 44 27.32 8.43 -23.73
CA THR A 44 27.40 7.02 -23.38
C THR A 44 26.16 6.78 -22.53
N THR A 45 25.08 6.33 -23.17
CA THR A 45 23.97 5.71 -22.45
C THR A 45 24.54 4.45 -21.84
N ILE A 46 25.18 4.59 -20.68
CA ILE A 46 25.67 3.50 -19.86
C ILE A 46 24.45 2.62 -19.63
N MET A 47 24.40 1.47 -20.32
CA MET A 47 23.23 0.61 -20.29
C MET A 47 22.98 0.20 -18.84
N ALA A 48 21.83 0.62 -18.29
CA ALA A 48 21.43 0.20 -16.95
C ALA A 48 21.34 -1.33 -16.91
N GLN A 49 21.80 -1.93 -15.80
CA GLN A 49 21.79 -3.38 -15.62
C GLN A 49 20.38 -3.96 -15.83
N ARG A 50 20.20 -4.82 -16.85
CA ARG A 50 18.92 -5.50 -17.13
C ARG A 50 18.69 -6.66 -16.16
N LEU A 51 17.45 -6.85 -15.74
CA LEU A 51 17.07 -7.86 -14.75
C LEU A 51 16.14 -8.91 -15.36
N THR A 52 16.45 -10.18 -15.10
CA THR A 52 15.67 -11.33 -15.57
C THR A 52 15.03 -12.07 -14.40
N TYR A 53 13.83 -12.63 -14.63
CA TYR A 53 13.21 -13.54 -13.67
C TYR A 53 14.07 -14.81 -13.53
N ARG A 54 14.29 -15.27 -12.29
CA ARG A 54 15.05 -16.50 -11.98
C ARG A 54 14.18 -17.76 -11.91
N ARG A 55 12.86 -17.61 -11.75
CA ARG A 55 11.86 -18.69 -11.81
C ARG A 55 11.52 -18.98 -13.28
N ARG A 56 11.18 -20.23 -13.57
CA ARG A 56 10.68 -20.65 -14.90
C ARG A 56 9.37 -19.97 -15.31
N LEU A 57 8.61 -19.43 -14.35
CA LEU A 57 7.45 -18.58 -14.61
C LEU A 57 7.91 -17.16 -14.99
N SER A 58 7.80 -16.82 -16.27
CA SER A 58 8.20 -15.52 -16.84
C SER A 58 7.14 -14.42 -16.66
N TYR A 59 5.89 -14.78 -16.42
CA TYR A 59 4.78 -13.83 -16.32
C TYR A 59 4.75 -13.10 -14.97
N ARG A 60 4.32 -11.84 -15.00
CA ARG A 60 4.10 -11.00 -13.80
C ARG A 60 2.76 -11.33 -13.14
N THR A 61 2.72 -12.42 -12.39
CA THR A 61 1.56 -12.82 -11.60
C THR A 61 1.63 -12.30 -10.16
N GLU A 62 0.51 -12.31 -9.44
CA GLU A 62 0.43 -11.93 -8.02
C GLU A 62 1.37 -12.74 -7.10
N SER A 63 1.62 -14.02 -7.43
CA SER A 63 2.56 -14.89 -6.72
C SER A 63 4.02 -14.71 -7.18
N ASN A 64 4.23 -14.09 -8.34
CA ASN A 64 5.54 -13.85 -8.96
C ASN A 64 5.94 -12.37 -8.90
N LYS A 65 5.43 -11.65 -7.88
CA LYS A 65 5.86 -10.29 -7.60
C LYS A 65 7.33 -10.28 -7.19
N VAL A 66 8.11 -9.48 -7.88
CA VAL A 66 9.53 -9.24 -7.62
C VAL A 66 9.71 -7.84 -7.05
N ARG A 67 10.55 -7.70 -6.04
CA ARG A 67 11.02 -6.40 -5.57
C ARG A 67 12.40 -6.17 -6.17
N MET A 68 12.55 -5.05 -6.87
CA MET A 68 13.82 -4.54 -7.35
C MET A 68 14.38 -3.59 -6.29
N TYR A 69 15.65 -3.72 -5.94
CA TYR A 69 16.34 -2.75 -5.09
C TYR A 69 16.86 -1.63 -5.99
N ARG A 70 16.37 -0.39 -5.77
CA ARG A 70 16.94 0.83 -6.36
C ARG A 70 17.42 1.69 -5.20
N LEU A 71 18.69 2.10 -5.22
CA LEU A 71 19.13 3.19 -4.35
C LEU A 71 18.45 4.46 -4.85
N GLY A 72 17.65 5.11 -4.00
CA GLY A 72 17.50 6.55 -4.08
C GLY A 72 18.72 7.17 -3.42
N GLY A 73 19.39 8.07 -4.12
CA GLY A 73 20.39 8.93 -3.49
C GLY A 73 19.74 9.69 -2.35
N LYS A 74 20.41 9.74 -1.19
CA LYS A 74 20.09 10.73 -0.16
C LYS A 74 20.79 12.00 -0.59
N GLU A 75 20.07 12.99 -1.13
CA GLU A 75 20.50 14.37 -0.95
C GLU A 75 20.34 14.67 0.54
N VAL A 76 21.48 14.95 1.17
CA VAL A 76 21.56 15.39 2.56
C VAL A 76 21.18 16.87 2.55
N VAL A 77 19.97 17.19 2.99
CA VAL A 77 19.68 18.53 3.50
C VAL A 77 19.58 18.40 5.01
N GLU A 78 20.57 18.97 5.68
CA GLU A 78 20.68 19.03 7.12
C GLU A 78 19.50 19.80 7.69
N THR A 79 18.53 19.11 8.32
CA THR A 79 17.78 19.69 9.42
C THR A 79 17.50 18.63 10.47
N ASN A 80 17.94 18.96 11.68
CA ASN A 80 17.86 18.20 12.91
C ASN A 80 16.41 17.82 13.27
N LEU A 81 16.08 16.53 13.24
CA LEU A 81 15.44 15.83 14.36
C LEU A 81 15.39 14.33 14.09
N SER A 82 15.80 13.57 15.10
CA SER A 82 15.82 12.13 15.18
C SER A 82 14.49 11.46 14.78
N PHE A 83 14.47 10.73 13.67
CA PHE A 83 13.82 9.41 13.64
C PHE A 83 14.54 8.49 12.65
N PHE A 84 15.17 7.48 13.24
CA PHE A 84 15.98 6.46 12.63
C PHE A 84 15.13 5.58 11.69
N LEU A 85 15.16 5.88 10.39
CA LEU A 85 14.86 4.90 9.34
C LEU A 85 16.17 4.60 8.60
N LEU A 86 16.95 3.70 9.18
CA LEU A 86 17.96 2.93 8.43
C LEU A 86 17.25 2.07 7.39
N LEU A 87 16.94 2.65 6.24
CA LEU A 87 16.77 1.89 5.00
C LEU A 87 18.17 1.48 4.51
N TYR A 88 18.73 0.43 5.11
CA TYR A 88 19.88 -0.26 4.52
C TYR A 88 19.42 -0.95 3.22
N SER A 89 20.02 -0.56 2.11
CA SER A 89 19.78 -1.16 0.80
C SER A 89 20.49 -2.50 0.73
N VAL A 90 19.74 -3.61 0.64
CA VAL A 90 20.32 -4.95 0.49
C VAL A 90 20.65 -5.18 -0.99
N LYS A 91 21.79 -4.64 -1.45
CA LYS A 91 22.46 -5.19 -2.64
C LYS A 91 22.91 -6.62 -2.33
N THR A 92 23.13 -7.42 -3.36
CA THR A 92 23.92 -8.64 -3.16
C THR A 92 25.33 -8.23 -2.68
N PRO A 93 26.02 -9.04 -1.87
CA PRO A 93 27.40 -8.75 -1.45
C PRO A 93 28.33 -8.41 -2.63
N GLY A 94 28.08 -8.99 -3.81
CA GLY A 94 28.80 -8.69 -5.06
C GLY A 94 28.31 -7.47 -5.84
N GLY A 95 27.48 -6.60 -5.25
CA GLY A 95 27.04 -5.32 -5.86
C GLY A 95 26.06 -5.45 -7.04
N LYS A 96 25.68 -6.66 -7.45
CA LYS A 96 24.76 -6.91 -8.57
C LYS A 96 23.32 -6.65 -8.17
N LEU A 97 22.56 -6.02 -9.07
CA LEU A 97 21.11 -5.91 -8.94
C LEU A 97 20.46 -7.25 -9.30
N VAL A 98 19.65 -7.79 -8.39
CA VAL A 98 18.97 -9.09 -8.56
C VAL A 98 17.52 -8.97 -8.06
N TYR A 99 16.58 -9.60 -8.77
CA TYR A 99 15.21 -9.73 -8.28
C TYR A 99 15.13 -10.64 -7.06
N GLN A 100 14.50 -10.14 -6.01
CA GLN A 100 14.06 -10.98 -4.89
C GLN A 100 12.55 -11.18 -4.97
N TYR A 101 12.13 -12.44 -4.83
CA TYR A 101 10.73 -12.81 -4.83
C TYR A 101 10.08 -12.45 -3.51
N VAL A 102 9.02 -11.66 -3.57
CA VAL A 102 8.29 -11.23 -2.38
C VAL A 102 7.09 -12.13 -2.16
N GLY A 103 6.87 -12.54 -0.92
CA GLY A 103 5.66 -13.25 -0.52
C GLY A 103 4.40 -12.39 -0.65
N LYS A 104 3.24 -13.04 -0.83
CA LYS A 104 1.95 -12.36 -0.70
C LYS A 104 1.80 -11.82 0.72
N ARG A 105 1.19 -10.64 0.87
CA ARG A 105 0.92 -10.07 2.20
C ARG A 105 -0.15 -10.89 2.92
N GLY A 106 0.01 -11.05 4.23
CA GLY A 106 -1.03 -11.59 5.11
C GLY A 106 -2.18 -10.60 5.29
N GLN A 107 -3.30 -11.08 5.82
CA GLN A 107 -4.44 -10.25 6.20
C GLN A 107 -4.66 -10.30 7.71
N ILE A 108 -5.18 -9.22 8.29
CA ILE A 108 -5.54 -9.14 9.70
C ILE A 108 -6.88 -9.86 9.90
N PRO A 109 -7.05 -10.66 10.97
CA PRO A 109 -8.34 -11.28 11.26
C PRO A 109 -9.41 -10.23 11.55
N LYS A 110 -10.60 -10.44 10.96
CA LYS A 110 -11.77 -9.58 11.13
C LYS A 110 -12.74 -10.19 12.13
N CYS A 111 -13.48 -9.32 12.83
CA CYS A 111 -14.55 -9.71 13.73
C CYS A 111 -15.72 -10.32 12.95
N GLY A 112 -16.21 -11.50 13.36
CA GLY A 112 -17.27 -12.21 12.62
C GLY A 112 -18.69 -11.63 12.70
N GLU A 113 -18.91 -10.55 13.47
CA GLU A 113 -20.19 -9.81 13.50
C GLU A 113 -20.00 -8.42 12.91
N CYS A 114 -19.18 -7.63 13.58
CA CYS A 114 -18.93 -6.23 13.27
C CYS A 114 -18.04 -6.03 12.00
N GLY A 115 -17.32 -7.05 11.50
CA GLY A 115 -16.37 -6.92 10.38
C GLY A 115 -15.08 -6.13 10.66
N VAL A 116 -15.00 -5.48 11.82
CA VAL A 116 -13.86 -4.67 12.26
C VAL A 116 -12.61 -5.52 12.46
N GLU A 117 -11.45 -4.99 12.08
CA GLU A 117 -10.15 -5.63 12.29
C GLU A 117 -9.81 -5.76 13.78
N ILE A 118 -9.24 -6.89 14.16
CA ILE A 118 -8.93 -7.17 15.55
C ILE A 118 -7.62 -6.49 15.94
N ALA A 119 -7.73 -5.54 16.87
CA ALA A 119 -6.58 -4.84 17.42
C ALA A 119 -5.62 -5.79 18.17
N GLY A 120 -4.32 -5.54 18.03
CA GLY A 120 -3.25 -6.29 18.70
C GLY A 120 -2.74 -7.53 17.97
N ILE A 121 -3.36 -7.93 16.85
CA ILE A 121 -2.90 -9.05 16.02
C ILE A 121 -2.22 -8.51 14.76
N LYS A 122 -1.00 -8.97 14.47
CA LYS A 122 -0.25 -8.58 13.28
C LYS A 122 -0.78 -9.32 12.04
N ALA A 123 -0.75 -8.65 10.89
CA ALA A 123 -1.01 -9.29 9.59
C ALA A 123 0.14 -10.25 9.26
N MET A 124 -0.15 -11.55 9.19
CA MET A 124 0.84 -12.59 8.89
C MET A 124 0.28 -13.60 7.89
N ARG A 125 1.15 -14.32 7.17
CA ARG A 125 0.73 -15.44 6.33
C ARG A 125 0.44 -16.67 7.19
N PRO A 126 -0.39 -17.64 6.74
CA PRO A 126 -0.74 -18.81 7.56
C PRO A 126 0.46 -19.62 8.07
N ILE A 127 1.52 -19.74 7.27
CA ILE A 127 2.76 -20.43 7.67
C ILE A 127 3.53 -19.65 8.75
N GLU A 128 3.58 -18.32 8.64
CA GLU A 128 4.21 -17.44 9.63
C GLU A 128 3.38 -17.44 10.93
N LEU A 129 2.06 -17.43 10.80
CA LEU A 129 1.13 -17.48 11.93
C LEU A 129 1.29 -18.79 12.71
N LYS A 130 1.47 -19.94 12.03
CA LYS A 130 1.73 -21.23 12.68
C LYS A 130 3.00 -21.19 13.55
N ASN A 131 4.04 -20.52 13.08
CA ASN A 131 5.33 -20.40 13.75
C ASN A 131 5.36 -19.28 14.80
N ALA A 132 4.41 -18.35 14.76
CA ALA A 132 4.35 -17.21 15.67
C ALA A 132 4.00 -17.63 17.11
N PRO A 133 4.57 -16.95 18.13
CA PRO A 133 4.24 -17.21 19.52
C PRO A 133 2.76 -16.91 19.81
N ARG A 134 2.21 -17.56 20.83
CA ARG A 134 0.78 -17.46 21.18
C ARG A 134 0.32 -16.02 21.41
N CYS A 135 1.15 -15.20 22.05
CA CYS A 135 0.85 -13.79 22.35
C CYS A 135 0.59 -12.94 21.10
N GLN A 136 1.14 -13.32 19.93
CA GLN A 136 0.94 -12.61 18.67
C GLN A 136 -0.27 -13.14 17.87
N ARG A 137 -0.79 -14.32 18.22
CA ARG A 137 -1.92 -14.96 17.54
C ARG A 137 -3.28 -14.60 18.13
N THR A 138 -3.33 -14.31 19.43
CA THR A 138 -4.59 -14.11 20.16
C THR A 138 -4.49 -12.96 21.14
N THR A 139 -5.60 -12.28 21.41
CA THR A 139 -5.71 -11.32 22.52
C THR A 139 -6.24 -12.01 23.78
N ALA A 140 -5.86 -11.55 24.98
CA ALA A 140 -6.17 -12.21 26.25
C ALA A 140 -7.65 -12.26 26.67
N ARG A 141 -8.54 -11.48 26.04
CA ARG A 141 -9.98 -11.44 26.37
C ARG A 141 -10.76 -12.66 25.82
N ALA A 142 -11.98 -12.86 26.33
CA ALA A 142 -12.94 -13.80 25.75
C ALA A 142 -13.19 -13.52 24.26
N TYR A 143 -13.20 -14.58 23.43
CA TYR A 143 -13.33 -14.50 21.97
C TYR A 143 -12.28 -13.60 21.28
N GLY A 144 -11.05 -13.57 21.81
CA GLY A 144 -10.02 -12.59 21.44
C GLY A 144 -9.68 -12.46 19.94
N SER A 145 -9.65 -13.57 19.19
CA SER A 145 -9.32 -13.58 17.74
C SER A 145 -10.55 -13.66 16.83
N SER A 146 -11.76 -13.76 17.38
CA SER A 146 -12.99 -13.92 16.59
C SER A 146 -13.95 -12.74 16.74
N LYS A 147 -13.92 -12.04 17.89
CA LYS A 147 -14.83 -10.93 18.20
C LYS A 147 -14.07 -9.71 18.71
N CYS A 148 -14.52 -8.52 18.31
CA CYS A 148 -14.02 -7.26 18.84
C CYS A 148 -14.58 -6.99 20.24
N HIS A 149 -13.94 -6.10 21.00
CA HIS A 149 -14.34 -5.77 22.37
C HIS A 149 -15.80 -5.27 22.48
N LYS A 150 -16.28 -4.50 21.48
CA LYS A 150 -17.67 -4.01 21.43
C LYS A 150 -18.66 -5.17 21.31
N CYS A 151 -18.43 -6.02 20.31
CA CYS A 151 -19.24 -7.20 20.05
C CYS A 151 -19.24 -8.15 21.29
N VAL A 152 -18.10 -8.35 21.97
CA VAL A 152 -18.02 -9.13 23.23
C VAL A 152 -18.84 -8.50 24.36
N ARG A 153 -18.73 -7.19 24.60
CA ARG A 153 -19.51 -6.47 25.61
C ARG A 153 -21.01 -6.63 25.38
N THR A 154 -21.46 -6.47 24.14
CA THR A 154 -22.89 -6.62 23.82
C THR A 154 -23.39 -8.05 24.03
N ARG A 155 -22.55 -9.07 23.81
CA ARG A 155 -22.90 -10.47 24.11
C ARG A 155 -23.08 -10.71 25.60
N ILE A 156 -22.18 -10.18 26.43
CA ILE A 156 -22.26 -10.29 27.89
C ILE A 156 -23.55 -9.64 28.40
N ILE A 157 -23.80 -8.39 27.99
CA ILE A 157 -25.00 -7.65 28.42
C ILE A 157 -26.28 -8.34 27.95
N ARG A 158 -26.34 -8.79 26.69
CA ARG A 158 -27.51 -9.50 26.17
C ARG A 158 -27.76 -10.81 26.90
N ALA A 159 -26.72 -11.60 27.17
CA ALA A 159 -26.86 -12.84 27.92
C ALA A 159 -27.42 -12.59 29.33
N PHE A 160 -26.83 -11.64 30.05
CA PHE A 160 -27.29 -11.23 31.39
C PHE A 160 -28.75 -10.77 31.39
N LEU A 161 -29.12 -9.82 30.51
CA LEU A 161 -30.49 -9.32 30.46
C LEU A 161 -31.51 -10.40 30.08
N ILE A 162 -31.15 -11.34 29.22
CA ILE A 162 -32.02 -12.47 28.86
C ILE A 162 -32.24 -13.39 30.06
N GLU A 163 -31.21 -13.64 30.87
CA GLU A 163 -31.33 -14.44 32.09
C GLU A 163 -32.22 -13.74 33.14
N GLU A 164 -32.00 -12.45 33.39
CA GLU A 164 -32.84 -11.66 34.29
C GLU A 164 -34.32 -11.64 33.85
N GLN A 165 -34.57 -11.41 32.56
CA GLN A 165 -35.93 -11.43 32.01
C GLN A 165 -36.58 -12.81 32.13
N LYS A 166 -35.82 -13.91 31.98
CA LYS A 166 -36.34 -15.27 32.16
C LYS A 166 -36.77 -15.51 33.60
N THR A 167 -35.94 -15.13 34.57
CA THR A 167 -36.24 -15.28 36.00
C THR A 167 -37.47 -14.45 36.39
N ALA A 168 -37.53 -13.19 35.98
CA ALA A 168 -38.69 -12.32 36.24
C ALA A 168 -39.99 -12.90 35.68
N LYS A 169 -39.97 -13.44 34.44
CA LYS A 169 -41.13 -14.12 33.84
C LYS A 169 -41.55 -15.36 34.62
N LEU A 170 -40.61 -16.14 35.15
CA LEU A 170 -40.92 -17.32 35.97
C LEU A 170 -41.58 -16.92 37.30
N VAL A 171 -41.05 -15.91 37.99
CA VAL A 171 -41.63 -15.40 39.26
C VAL A 171 -43.02 -14.83 39.02
N TYR A 172 -43.20 -14.00 38.00
CA TYR A 172 -44.50 -13.43 37.64
C TYR A 172 -45.55 -14.51 37.37
N LYS A 173 -45.17 -15.58 36.63
CA LYS A 173 -46.05 -16.73 36.38
C LYS A 173 -46.40 -17.51 37.66
N LYS A 174 -45.47 -17.65 38.61
CA LYS A 174 -45.74 -18.31 39.91
C LYS A 174 -46.77 -17.52 40.73
N GLN A 175 -46.56 -16.21 40.86
CA GLN A 175 -47.48 -15.32 41.57
C GLN A 175 -48.89 -15.32 40.96
N GLN A 176 -49.01 -15.36 39.63
CA GLN A 176 -50.30 -15.47 38.97
C GLN A 176 -51.03 -16.80 39.26
N LYS A 177 -50.29 -17.91 39.40
CA LYS A 177 -50.87 -19.22 39.75
C LYS A 177 -51.37 -19.22 41.20
N GLU A 178 -50.59 -18.69 42.13
CA GLU A 178 -50.96 -18.56 43.54
C GLU A 178 -52.24 -17.71 43.71
N LYS A 179 -52.35 -16.58 42.99
CA LYS A 179 -53.56 -15.72 42.99
C LYS A 179 -54.81 -16.37 42.38
N LYS A 180 -54.65 -17.34 41.48
CA LYS A 180 -55.76 -18.07 40.87
C LYS A 180 -56.23 -19.22 41.75
N GLY A 181 -55.34 -19.87 42.49
CA GLY A 181 -55.68 -20.97 43.39
C GLY A 181 -56.31 -20.52 44.72
N SER A 182 -56.26 -19.23 45.05
CA SER A 182 -56.89 -18.65 46.24
C SER A 182 -58.31 -18.09 46.00
N LYS A 183 -58.85 -18.23 44.78
CA LYS A 183 -60.25 -17.99 44.43
C LYS A 183 -60.96 -19.31 44.22
#